data_AF-A0A3R9A9U3-F1
#
_entry.id   AF-A0A3R9A9U3-F1
#
_cell.length_a   1.000
_cell.length_b   1.000
_cell.length_c   1.000
_cell.angle_alpha   90.00
_cell.angle_beta   90.00
_cell.angle_gamma   90.00
#
_symmetry.space_group_name_H-M   'P 1'
#
loop_
_entity.id
_entity.type
_entity.pdbx_description
1 polymer ?
#
loop_
_entity_poly.entity_id
_entity_poly.type
_entity_poly.pdbx_seq_one_letter_code
_entity_poly.pdbx_strand_id
1 'polypeptide(L)'
;MIQTLKTLSLAAALMLAAAPAAYAQNLLIRGGPIHTGDEARPTAEVVVVRDGRIAYVGAANGAPSAEGLEVVDLKGAALFPGFTDGHAHLDGIGWRETTLNLEGSASVVEAMQRLRAWAEAHPEGVIVGRGWIETHWPEKRFLTAADLDAAAPGRIVMLTRADGHAVAVSSAAMKAAGIDASTPSPSGGDILKGPDGRPTGLLIDASGDLIAGLAPQADAAATRAAYRAGFDVYARYGWTGIHFMSAPWKDVPLLEQMARDGEATARVYNNIDMGDARALMAGGPRDAGDGLVITRAIKFYADGALGSRGAKLFEPYSDRQDTTGLMRTSREEVMPLYQEALRTGVQIATHAIGDQGNHDVAAWYEEALRSVPKAEWKLADPRWRIEHAQIIRPSDYHYFDELPIIASMQPSHAIGDLHFAADRLGDARLDGAYAWHTLVDRGVIVVGGSDAPVERGDPLIEFYAAVARRDLSGFQGPDWRPNEAVDRATALKMFTLWPAYASFREDELGTIAVGKRGDFTAFDIDLMTVPVADIPKGRAVLTVVGGRIVHRAD
;
A
#
# COMPACT_ATOMS: atom_id res chain seq x y z
N MET A 1 -34.36 1.02 -65.25
CA MET A 1 -33.77 2.33 -64.88
C MET A 1 -34.05 2.54 -63.40
N ILE A 2 -33.12 2.16 -62.53
CA ILE A 2 -32.18 3.08 -61.85
C ILE A 2 -32.94 4.13 -61.03
N GLN A 3 -33.04 3.93 -59.71
CA GLN A 3 -32.46 4.87 -58.74
C GLN A 3 -32.51 4.29 -57.32
N THR A 4 -31.31 3.99 -56.83
CA THR A 4 -30.91 3.64 -55.47
C THR A 4 -31.12 4.85 -54.54
N LEU A 5 -32.01 4.74 -53.55
CA LEU A 5 -32.00 5.63 -52.39
C LEU A 5 -30.96 5.12 -51.37
N LYS A 6 -29.88 5.88 -51.21
CA LYS A 6 -28.94 5.77 -50.10
C LYS A 6 -29.61 6.32 -48.85
N THR A 7 -29.94 5.47 -47.89
CA THR A 7 -30.21 5.87 -46.51
C THR A 7 -28.89 6.18 -45.82
N LEU A 8 -28.68 7.46 -45.50
CA LEU A 8 -27.62 7.92 -44.60
C LEU A 8 -27.88 7.32 -43.21
N SER A 9 -27.06 6.37 -42.78
CA SER A 9 -26.95 6.02 -41.36
C SER A 9 -26.21 7.14 -40.64
N LEU A 10 -26.96 7.96 -39.91
CA LEU A 10 -26.40 8.94 -38.98
C LEU A 10 -25.81 8.16 -37.80
N ALA A 11 -24.50 7.92 -37.83
CA ALA A 11 -23.77 7.41 -36.68
C ALA A 11 -23.82 8.49 -35.57
N ALA A 12 -24.66 8.28 -34.56
CA ALA A 12 -24.60 9.03 -33.33
C ALA A 12 -23.29 8.64 -32.62
N ALA A 13 -22.24 9.43 -32.84
CA ALA A 13 -21.08 9.43 -31.97
C ALA A 13 -21.55 9.88 -30.59
N LEU A 14 -21.78 8.93 -29.68
CA LEU A 14 -21.83 9.24 -28.26
C LEU A 14 -20.47 9.80 -27.89
N MET A 15 -20.38 11.12 -27.78
CA MET A 15 -19.34 11.73 -26.96
C MET A 15 -19.57 11.23 -25.53
N LEU A 16 -18.74 10.29 -25.06
CA LEU A 16 -18.54 10.13 -23.63
C LEU A 16 -18.03 11.48 -23.12
N ALA A 17 -18.94 12.26 -22.50
CA ALA A 17 -18.56 13.45 -21.77
C ALA A 17 -17.63 13.00 -20.63
N ALA A 18 -16.34 13.22 -20.82
CA ALA A 18 -15.33 12.99 -19.81
C ALA A 18 -15.57 13.98 -18.66
N ALA A 19 -15.98 13.47 -17.50
CA ALA A 19 -16.03 14.24 -16.26
C ALA A 19 -14.76 14.07 -15.39
N PRO A 20 -13.53 14.35 -15.89
CA PRO A 20 -12.42 14.74 -15.03
C PRO A 20 -11.94 16.19 -15.27
N ALA A 21 -12.47 16.91 -16.26
CA ALA A 21 -12.03 18.27 -16.60
C ALA A 21 -12.46 19.36 -15.60
N ALA A 22 -13.47 19.09 -14.76
CA ALA A 22 -14.08 20.12 -13.91
C ALA A 22 -13.14 20.70 -12.84
N TYR A 23 -12.09 19.96 -12.44
CA TYR A 23 -11.14 20.37 -11.40
C TYR A 23 -9.70 20.56 -11.89
N ALA A 24 -9.44 20.26 -13.17
CA ALA A 24 -8.10 20.36 -13.72
C ALA A 24 -7.72 21.83 -13.94
N GLN A 25 -6.52 22.20 -13.48
CA GLN A 25 -5.94 23.50 -13.78
C GLN A 25 -5.06 23.38 -15.02
N ASN A 26 -4.94 24.48 -15.77
CA ASN A 26 -3.94 24.58 -16.84
C ASN A 26 -2.66 25.12 -16.22
N LEU A 27 -1.62 24.29 -16.15
CA LEU A 27 -0.40 24.57 -15.38
C LEU A 27 0.81 24.78 -16.30
N LEU A 28 1.72 25.65 -15.90
CA LEU A 28 3.09 25.67 -16.38
C LEU A 28 4.02 25.54 -15.17
N ILE A 29 4.75 24.42 -15.08
CA ILE A 29 5.63 24.10 -13.95
C ILE A 29 7.09 24.25 -14.40
N ARG A 30 7.91 24.98 -13.63
CA ARG A 30 9.33 25.26 -13.91
C ARG A 30 10.11 25.63 -12.65
N GLY A 31 11.41 25.91 -12.79
CA GLY A 31 12.20 26.58 -11.73
C GLY A 31 12.91 25.62 -10.77
N GLY A 32 13.07 24.36 -11.14
CA GLY A 32 13.82 23.33 -10.41
C GLY A 32 14.16 22.15 -11.33
N PRO A 33 14.92 21.15 -10.87
CA PRO A 33 15.19 19.96 -11.66
C PRO A 33 13.88 19.19 -11.90
N ILE A 34 13.63 18.78 -13.14
CA ILE A 34 12.48 17.96 -13.52
C ILE A 34 13.00 16.64 -14.05
N HIS A 35 12.75 15.56 -13.31
CA HIS A 35 13.03 14.19 -13.70
C HIS A 35 11.76 13.59 -14.29
N THR A 36 11.81 13.12 -15.53
CA THR A 36 10.58 12.71 -16.24
C THR A 36 10.23 11.24 -16.04
N GLY A 37 11.18 10.42 -15.57
CA GLY A 37 11.06 8.96 -15.58
C GLY A 37 11.03 8.33 -16.97
N ASP A 38 11.12 9.12 -18.05
CA ASP A 38 11.15 8.66 -19.45
C ASP A 38 12.60 8.56 -19.93
N GLU A 39 13.05 7.37 -20.31
CA GLU A 39 14.41 7.12 -20.79
C GLU A 39 14.74 7.92 -22.06
N ALA A 40 13.76 8.24 -22.90
CA ALA A 40 13.97 9.04 -24.10
C ALA A 40 14.21 10.53 -23.80
N ARG A 41 13.79 11.00 -22.63
CA ARG A 41 13.94 12.38 -22.18
C ARG A 41 14.03 12.40 -20.65
N PRO A 42 15.16 11.99 -20.04
CA PRO A 42 15.22 11.78 -18.58
C PRO A 42 15.01 13.06 -17.77
N THR A 43 15.30 14.23 -18.36
CA THR A 43 15.16 15.54 -17.73
C THR A 43 14.43 16.56 -18.59
N ALA A 44 13.85 17.57 -17.94
CA ALA A 44 13.21 18.72 -18.58
C ALA A 44 13.42 20.02 -17.78
N GLU A 45 13.09 21.16 -18.38
CA GLU A 45 13.11 22.47 -17.71
C GLU A 45 11.69 23.01 -17.46
N VAL A 46 10.72 22.62 -18.31
CA VAL A 46 9.33 23.07 -18.25
C VAL A 46 8.38 21.91 -18.55
N VAL A 47 7.29 21.84 -17.80
CA VAL A 47 6.12 20.98 -18.06
C VAL A 47 4.88 21.85 -18.17
N VAL A 48 4.04 21.60 -19.17
CA VAL A 48 2.73 22.26 -19.33
C VAL A 48 1.63 21.23 -19.29
N VAL A 49 0.61 21.50 -18.48
CA VAL A 49 -0.62 20.71 -18.40
C VAL A 49 -1.77 21.51 -18.98
N ARG A 50 -2.59 20.85 -19.81
CA ARG A 50 -3.90 21.36 -20.25
C ARG A 50 -4.94 20.28 -20.12
N ASP A 51 -6.11 20.64 -19.58
CA ASP A 51 -7.25 19.73 -19.42
C ASP A 51 -6.85 18.39 -18.74
N GLY A 52 -5.96 18.50 -17.75
CA GLY A 52 -5.45 17.38 -16.96
C GLY A 52 -4.43 16.47 -17.66
N ARG A 53 -3.94 16.83 -18.86
CA ARG A 53 -2.92 16.09 -19.61
C ARG A 53 -1.68 16.94 -19.88
N ILE A 54 -0.53 16.29 -19.96
CA ILE A 54 0.75 16.91 -20.31
C ILE A 54 0.70 17.30 -21.78
N ALA A 55 0.72 18.60 -22.04
CA ALA A 55 0.72 19.19 -23.37
C ALA A 55 2.15 19.51 -23.87
N TYR A 56 3.09 19.73 -22.95
CA TYR A 56 4.49 19.99 -23.27
C TYR A 56 5.42 19.49 -22.16
N VAL A 57 6.56 18.93 -22.52
CA VAL A 57 7.69 18.64 -21.63
C VAL A 57 9.00 18.86 -22.40
N GLY A 58 9.88 19.70 -21.89
CA GLY A 58 11.12 20.01 -22.60
C GLY A 58 11.86 21.25 -22.08
N ALA A 59 12.64 21.85 -22.98
CA ALA A 59 13.44 23.04 -22.70
C ALA A 59 12.59 24.30 -22.59
N ALA A 60 13.00 25.26 -21.77
CA ALA A 60 12.25 26.49 -21.53
C ALA A 60 12.07 27.35 -22.78
N ASN A 61 13.04 27.34 -23.71
CA ASN A 61 12.97 28.09 -24.97
C ASN A 61 11.94 27.53 -25.97
N GLY A 62 11.51 26.29 -25.79
CA GLY A 62 10.48 25.65 -26.61
C GLY A 62 9.10 25.64 -25.96
N ALA A 63 8.98 26.16 -24.74
CA ALA A 63 7.72 26.16 -24.00
C ALA A 63 6.69 27.11 -24.67
N PRO A 64 5.40 26.74 -24.69
CA PRO A 64 4.35 27.64 -25.15
C PRO A 64 4.19 28.86 -24.21
N SER A 65 3.46 29.88 -24.68
CA SER A 65 3.11 31.03 -23.85
C SER A 65 2.45 30.61 -22.53
N ALA A 66 2.83 31.29 -21.44
CA ALA A 66 2.22 31.12 -20.11
C ALA A 66 0.83 31.77 -20.00
N GLU A 67 0.37 32.49 -21.03
CA GLU A 67 -0.93 33.15 -21.03
C GLU A 67 -2.06 32.13 -20.82
N GLY A 68 -2.91 32.38 -19.82
CA GLY A 68 -4.00 31.48 -19.43
C GLY A 68 -3.57 30.23 -18.66
N LEU A 69 -2.29 30.13 -18.25
CA LEU A 69 -1.77 29.06 -17.40
C LEU A 69 -1.45 29.60 -16.00
N GLU A 70 -1.73 28.81 -14.96
CA GLU A 70 -1.16 29.04 -13.63
C GLU A 70 0.32 28.63 -13.66
N VAL A 71 1.21 29.59 -13.36
CA VAL A 71 2.65 29.34 -13.31
C VAL A 71 3.03 28.86 -11.92
N VAL A 72 3.58 27.64 -11.85
CA VAL A 72 4.14 27.05 -10.65
C VAL A 72 5.65 27.11 -10.72
N ASP A 73 6.25 27.97 -9.90
CA ASP A 73 7.70 28.05 -9.72
C ASP A 73 8.12 27.14 -8.56
N LEU A 74 8.93 26.13 -8.87
CA LEU A 74 9.44 25.14 -7.92
C LEU A 74 10.51 25.72 -6.99
N LYS A 75 11.08 26.89 -7.27
CA LYS A 75 12.10 27.55 -6.43
C LYS A 75 13.26 26.60 -6.03
N GLY A 76 13.67 25.74 -6.96
CA GLY A 76 14.73 24.75 -6.78
C GLY A 76 14.27 23.37 -6.32
N ALA A 77 13.02 23.19 -5.92
CA ALA A 77 12.44 21.88 -5.60
C ALA A 77 12.46 20.95 -6.82
N ALA A 78 12.63 19.65 -6.59
CA ALA A 78 12.72 18.64 -7.65
C ALA A 78 11.35 18.05 -7.97
N LEU A 79 10.98 18.05 -9.25
CA LEU A 79 9.73 17.47 -9.77
C LEU A 79 9.97 16.08 -10.36
N PHE A 80 9.04 15.17 -10.08
CA PHE A 80 9.03 13.80 -10.54
C PHE A 80 7.66 13.45 -11.17
N PRO A 81 7.55 12.33 -11.92
CA PRO A 81 6.23 11.76 -12.20
C PRO A 81 5.51 11.50 -10.87
N GLY A 82 4.18 11.56 -10.88
CA GLY A 82 3.39 11.30 -9.69
C GLY A 82 3.75 9.98 -9.03
N PHE A 83 4.19 10.04 -7.77
CA PHE A 83 4.49 8.85 -6.98
C PHE A 83 3.17 8.10 -6.70
N THR A 84 3.20 6.78 -6.81
CA THR A 84 2.09 5.87 -6.51
C THR A 84 2.52 4.86 -5.47
N ASP A 85 1.77 4.76 -4.39
CA ASP A 85 1.96 3.72 -3.39
C ASP A 85 1.36 2.41 -3.93
N GLY A 86 2.24 1.48 -4.31
CA GLY A 86 1.85 0.25 -4.97
C GLY A 86 1.14 -0.76 -4.07
N HIS A 87 1.12 -0.57 -2.75
CA HIS A 87 0.43 -1.43 -1.80
C HIS A 87 0.19 -0.67 -0.49
N ALA A 88 -1.07 -0.32 -0.19
CA ALA A 88 -1.44 0.25 1.11
C ALA A 88 -2.95 0.08 1.40
N HIS A 89 -3.37 0.46 2.60
CA HIS A 89 -4.73 0.35 3.12
C HIS A 89 -5.32 1.74 3.41
N LEU A 90 -6.01 2.32 2.40
CA LEU A 90 -6.50 3.70 2.44
C LEU A 90 -7.41 4.01 3.63
N ASP A 91 -8.33 3.10 3.93
CA ASP A 91 -9.22 3.19 5.08
C ASP A 91 -8.41 3.13 6.39
N GLY A 92 -7.45 2.21 6.48
CA GLY A 92 -6.55 2.07 7.62
C GLY A 92 -5.79 3.36 7.92
N ILE A 93 -5.26 4.02 6.88
CA ILE A 93 -4.59 5.33 7.02
C ILE A 93 -5.58 6.37 7.57
N GLY A 94 -6.78 6.43 7.00
CA GLY A 94 -7.85 7.32 7.45
C GLY A 94 -8.25 7.12 8.91
N TRP A 95 -8.44 5.86 9.31
CA TRP A 95 -8.77 5.48 10.68
C TRP A 95 -7.63 5.77 11.64
N ARG A 96 -6.36 5.61 11.23
CA ARG A 96 -5.21 6.01 12.06
C ARG A 96 -5.29 7.49 12.43
N GLU A 97 -5.62 8.37 11.47
CA GLU A 97 -5.67 9.82 11.71
C GLU A 97 -6.94 10.28 12.44
N THR A 98 -8.02 9.51 12.40
CA THR A 98 -9.32 9.88 13.01
C THR A 98 -9.59 9.17 14.33
N THR A 99 -8.70 8.27 14.75
CA THR A 99 -8.73 7.58 16.06
C THR A 99 -7.44 7.84 16.83
N LEU A 100 -7.22 7.17 17.97
CA LEU A 100 -6.00 7.36 18.75
C LEU A 100 -4.77 6.83 17.98
N ASN A 101 -3.97 7.74 17.43
CA ASN A 101 -2.70 7.41 16.78
C ASN A 101 -1.55 7.29 17.80
N LEU A 102 -0.99 6.09 17.91
CA LEU A 102 0.16 5.77 18.77
C LEU A 102 1.46 5.58 17.97
N GLU A 103 1.44 5.79 16.66
CA GLU A 103 2.64 5.75 15.82
C GLU A 103 3.72 6.70 16.35
N GLY A 104 4.96 6.21 16.36
CA GLY A 104 6.12 6.97 16.83
C GLY A 104 6.18 7.15 18.35
N SER A 105 5.33 6.48 19.14
CA SER A 105 5.53 6.41 20.59
C SER A 105 6.85 5.68 20.89
N ALA A 106 7.71 6.26 21.73
CA ALA A 106 9.04 5.73 22.02
C ALA A 106 9.12 4.82 23.26
N SER A 107 8.01 4.69 24.01
CA SER A 107 7.94 3.89 25.24
C SER A 107 6.49 3.58 25.62
N VAL A 108 6.30 2.65 26.57
CA VAL A 108 4.99 2.41 27.21
C VAL A 108 4.48 3.71 27.85
N VAL A 109 5.37 4.44 28.52
CA VAL A 109 5.02 5.69 29.22
C VAL A 109 4.44 6.71 28.25
N GLU A 110 5.08 6.92 27.10
CA GLU A 110 4.60 7.89 26.10
C GLU A 110 3.27 7.44 25.48
N ALA A 111 3.14 6.16 25.12
CA ALA A 111 1.90 5.63 24.57
C ALA A 111 0.72 5.83 25.55
N MET A 112 0.95 5.59 26.85
CA MET A 112 -0.07 5.78 27.89
C MET A 112 -0.36 7.26 28.18
N GLN A 113 0.61 8.17 28.01
CA GLN A 113 0.36 9.61 28.06
C GLN A 113 -0.57 10.07 26.93
N ARG A 114 -0.33 9.57 25.71
CA ARG A 114 -1.20 9.85 24.54
C ARG A 114 -2.61 9.27 24.76
N LEU A 115 -2.71 8.04 25.26
CA LEU A 115 -4.00 7.44 25.64
C LEU A 115 -4.74 8.27 26.69
N ARG A 116 -4.05 8.72 27.75
CA ARG A 116 -4.66 9.57 28.79
C ARG A 116 -5.19 10.88 28.20
N ALA A 117 -4.36 11.58 27.42
CA ALA A 117 -4.78 12.83 26.77
C ALA A 117 -5.99 12.62 25.84
N TRP A 118 -6.02 11.50 25.11
CA TRP A 118 -7.16 11.14 24.26
C TRP A 118 -8.42 10.87 25.09
N ALA A 119 -8.31 10.11 26.18
CA ALA A 119 -9.42 9.79 27.07
C ALA A 119 -10.01 11.05 27.74
N GLU A 120 -9.17 12.03 28.08
CA GLU A 120 -9.57 13.33 28.61
C GLU A 120 -10.30 14.19 27.56
N ALA A 121 -9.82 14.19 26.31
CA ALA A 121 -10.47 14.90 25.21
C ALA A 121 -11.77 14.23 24.74
N HIS A 122 -11.90 12.91 24.93
CA HIS A 122 -13.05 12.10 24.52
C HIS A 122 -13.64 11.34 25.72
N PRO A 123 -14.42 12.03 26.58
CA PRO A 123 -14.88 11.49 27.86
C PRO A 123 -15.91 10.36 27.76
N GLU A 124 -16.43 10.07 26.56
CA GLU A 124 -17.43 9.04 26.30
C GLU A 124 -16.98 8.04 25.22
N GLY A 125 -17.65 6.89 25.18
CA GLY A 125 -17.44 5.87 24.14
C GLY A 125 -16.25 4.93 24.35
N VAL A 126 -16.09 4.00 23.42
CA VAL A 126 -14.95 3.07 23.35
C VAL A 126 -13.75 3.80 22.76
N ILE A 127 -12.57 3.62 23.36
CA ILE A 127 -11.33 4.18 22.81
C ILE A 127 -10.70 3.13 21.90
N VAL A 128 -10.68 3.43 20.60
CA VAL A 128 -9.97 2.66 19.59
C VAL A 128 -8.75 3.44 19.17
N GLY A 129 -7.63 2.75 19.00
CA GLY A 129 -6.39 3.33 18.50
C GLY A 129 -5.50 2.30 17.85
N ARG A 130 -4.44 2.77 17.18
CA ARG A 130 -3.42 1.88 16.59
C ARG A 130 -2.04 2.49 16.55
N GLY A 131 -1.06 1.68 16.14
CA GLY A 131 0.27 2.17 15.74
C GLY A 131 1.35 2.05 16.80
N TRP A 132 1.04 1.42 17.95
CA TRP A 132 2.07 1.11 18.94
C TRP A 132 2.92 -0.07 18.48
N ILE A 133 4.23 0.00 18.71
CA ILE A 133 5.17 -1.09 18.44
C ILE A 133 6.32 -1.02 19.43
N GLU A 134 6.53 -2.09 20.17
CA GLU A 134 7.41 -2.16 21.34
C GLU A 134 8.87 -2.52 21.01
N THR A 135 9.17 -2.88 19.76
CA THR A 135 10.47 -3.47 19.36
C THR A 135 11.67 -2.59 19.75
N HIS A 136 11.48 -1.27 19.76
CA HIS A 136 12.51 -0.28 20.14
C HIS A 136 12.27 0.37 21.51
N TRP A 137 11.23 -0.05 22.24
CA TRP A 137 10.91 0.51 23.54
C TRP A 137 11.91 0.03 24.60
N PRO A 138 12.36 0.91 25.52
CA PRO A 138 13.24 0.53 26.63
C PRO A 138 12.70 -0.65 27.46
N GLU A 139 11.38 -0.76 27.60
CA GLU A 139 10.72 -1.77 28.41
C GLU A 139 10.74 -3.18 27.80
N LYS A 140 10.94 -3.30 26.47
CA LYS A 140 10.99 -4.58 25.72
C LYS A 140 9.83 -5.54 26.02
N ARG A 141 8.62 -4.99 26.19
CA ARG A 141 7.39 -5.73 26.46
C ARG A 141 6.20 -5.11 25.77
N PHE A 142 5.18 -5.92 25.52
CA PHE A 142 3.88 -5.46 25.04
C PHE A 142 3.14 -4.62 26.10
N LEU A 143 2.14 -3.87 25.62
CA LEU A 143 1.14 -3.22 26.46
C LEU A 143 0.28 -4.28 27.18
N THR A 144 -0.17 -3.98 28.39
CA THR A 144 -1.02 -4.84 29.22
C THR A 144 -2.29 -4.13 29.63
N ALA A 145 -3.34 -4.89 29.98
CA ALA A 145 -4.58 -4.34 30.52
C ALA A 145 -4.33 -3.38 31.69
N ALA A 146 -3.34 -3.67 32.55
CA ALA A 146 -2.98 -2.80 33.67
C ALA A 146 -2.40 -1.44 33.24
N ASP A 147 -1.61 -1.40 32.15
CA ASP A 147 -1.13 -0.13 31.58
C ASP A 147 -2.33 0.71 31.10
N LEU A 148 -3.25 0.08 30.38
CA LEU A 148 -4.44 0.71 29.81
C LEU A 148 -5.41 1.20 30.90
N ASP A 149 -5.65 0.38 31.92
CA ASP A 149 -6.55 0.71 33.04
C ASP A 149 -5.99 1.87 33.89
N ALA A 150 -4.67 2.01 34.00
CA ALA A 150 -4.04 3.14 34.70
C ALA A 150 -4.10 4.45 33.88
N ALA A 151 -4.11 4.35 32.55
CA ALA A 151 -4.19 5.49 31.65
C ALA A 151 -5.64 5.98 31.44
N ALA A 152 -6.61 5.06 31.33
CA ALA A 152 -8.02 5.35 31.10
C ALA A 152 -8.94 4.45 31.99
N PRO A 153 -9.04 4.73 33.30
CA PRO A 153 -9.71 3.86 34.26
C PRO A 153 -11.17 3.55 33.90
N GLY A 154 -11.51 2.26 33.86
CA GLY A 154 -12.87 1.76 33.63
C GLY A 154 -13.40 1.91 32.20
N ARG A 155 -12.62 2.49 31.28
CA ARG A 155 -12.98 2.64 29.88
C ARG A 155 -12.69 1.35 29.11
N ILE A 156 -13.52 1.04 28.11
CA ILE A 156 -13.19 0.02 27.11
C ILE A 156 -12.16 0.65 26.17
N VAL A 157 -10.95 0.11 26.18
CA VAL A 157 -9.82 0.52 25.34
C VAL A 157 -9.36 -0.67 24.50
N MET A 158 -9.15 -0.44 23.21
CA MET A 158 -8.69 -1.40 22.21
C MET A 158 -7.60 -0.74 21.36
N LEU A 159 -6.35 -1.17 21.52
CA LEU A 159 -5.19 -0.60 20.82
C LEU A 159 -4.54 -1.64 19.93
N THR A 160 -4.69 -1.48 18.61
CA THR A 160 -4.08 -2.39 17.63
C THR A 160 -2.60 -2.08 17.46
N ARG A 161 -1.75 -3.12 17.50
CA ARG A 161 -0.32 -3.01 17.22
C ARG A 161 -0.09 -2.51 15.79
N ALA A 162 1.04 -1.86 15.51
CA ALA A 162 1.32 -1.28 14.20
C ALA A 162 1.09 -2.28 13.04
N ASP A 163 1.59 -3.52 13.18
CA ASP A 163 1.47 -4.61 12.19
C ASP A 163 0.09 -5.28 12.11
N GLY A 164 -0.88 -4.88 12.94
CA GLY A 164 -2.23 -5.46 12.92
C GLY A 164 -2.37 -6.87 13.51
N HIS A 165 -1.27 -7.51 13.94
CA HIS A 165 -1.27 -8.90 14.42
C HIS A 165 -1.53 -9.05 15.92
N ALA A 166 -1.70 -7.94 16.64
CA ALA A 166 -2.07 -7.96 18.04
C ALA A 166 -2.95 -6.76 18.43
N VAL A 167 -3.79 -6.95 19.44
CA VAL A 167 -4.57 -5.88 20.08
C VAL A 167 -4.39 -5.94 21.60
N ALA A 168 -3.98 -4.81 22.18
CA ALA A 168 -3.95 -4.60 23.61
C ALA A 168 -5.29 -4.05 24.08
N VAL A 169 -5.91 -4.72 25.04
CA VAL A 169 -7.25 -4.41 25.53
C VAL A 169 -7.29 -4.20 27.05
N SER A 170 -8.09 -3.22 27.48
CA SER A 170 -8.36 -2.93 28.90
C SER A 170 -9.07 -4.09 29.62
N SER A 171 -9.05 -4.08 30.96
CA SER A 171 -9.84 -5.06 31.74
C SER A 171 -11.35 -4.92 31.50
N ALA A 172 -11.84 -3.70 31.23
CA ALA A 172 -13.23 -3.45 30.89
C ALA A 172 -13.63 -4.11 29.57
N ALA A 173 -12.75 -4.06 28.56
CA ALA A 173 -12.98 -4.72 27.27
C ALA A 173 -13.02 -6.25 27.41
N MET A 174 -12.05 -6.85 28.12
CA MET A 174 -12.07 -8.30 28.36
C MET A 174 -13.33 -8.75 29.09
N LYS A 175 -13.75 -8.01 30.12
CA LYS A 175 -14.99 -8.28 30.85
C LYS A 175 -16.23 -8.21 29.95
N ALA A 176 -16.30 -7.20 29.06
CA ALA A 176 -17.42 -7.04 28.13
C ALA A 176 -17.48 -8.17 27.09
N ALA A 177 -16.33 -8.70 26.68
CA ALA A 177 -16.22 -9.82 25.75
C ALA A 177 -16.29 -11.21 26.42
N GLY A 178 -16.35 -11.28 27.75
CA GLY A 178 -16.36 -12.56 28.49
C GLY A 178 -15.04 -13.32 28.43
N ILE A 179 -13.91 -12.61 28.29
CA ILE A 179 -12.56 -13.20 28.28
C ILE A 179 -12.02 -13.32 29.70
N ASP A 180 -11.68 -14.54 30.11
CA ASP A 180 -11.09 -14.86 31.42
C ASP A 180 -10.02 -15.96 31.33
N ALA A 181 -9.54 -16.45 32.49
CA ALA A 181 -8.51 -17.48 32.56
C ALA A 181 -8.93 -18.82 31.91
N SER A 182 -10.24 -19.12 31.84
CA SER A 182 -10.80 -20.33 31.26
C SER A 182 -11.05 -20.21 29.75
N THR A 183 -11.05 -19.01 29.19
CA THR A 183 -11.22 -18.80 27.75
C THR A 183 -10.08 -19.48 26.97
N PRO A 184 -10.39 -20.41 26.05
CA PRO A 184 -9.40 -21.04 25.19
C PRO A 184 -8.99 -20.09 24.06
N SER A 185 -7.73 -20.18 23.61
CA SER A 185 -7.29 -19.49 22.40
C SER A 185 -8.00 -20.11 21.17
N PRO A 186 -8.57 -19.31 20.25
CA PRO A 186 -9.16 -19.81 19.02
C PRO A 186 -8.07 -20.39 18.09
N SER A 187 -8.49 -21.20 17.11
CA SER A 187 -7.59 -21.67 16.06
C SER A 187 -7.01 -20.46 15.31
N GLY A 188 -5.68 -20.42 15.13
CA GLY A 188 -5.01 -19.33 14.43
C GLY A 188 -4.87 -18.03 15.23
N GLY A 189 -5.04 -18.08 16.56
CA GLY A 189 -4.79 -16.93 17.43
C GLY A 189 -4.33 -17.36 18.82
N ASP A 190 -3.86 -16.40 19.62
CA ASP A 190 -3.49 -16.66 21.01
C ASP A 190 -3.98 -15.56 21.96
N ILE A 191 -4.40 -15.97 23.16
CA ILE A 191 -4.74 -15.07 24.27
C ILE A 191 -3.55 -15.13 25.22
N LEU A 192 -2.71 -14.09 25.23
CA LEU A 192 -1.49 -14.12 26.03
C LEU A 192 -1.84 -14.11 27.52
N LYS A 193 -1.53 -15.21 28.21
CA LYS A 193 -1.75 -15.38 29.64
C LYS A 193 -0.46 -15.17 30.44
N GLY A 194 -0.57 -14.54 31.60
CA GLY A 194 0.53 -14.36 32.54
C GLY A 194 0.85 -15.65 33.32
N PRO A 195 1.89 -15.61 34.19
CA PRO A 195 2.28 -16.75 35.02
C PRO A 195 1.18 -17.26 35.98
N ASP A 196 0.19 -16.42 36.28
CA ASP A 196 -0.97 -16.74 37.11
C ASP A 196 -2.14 -17.36 36.31
N GLY A 197 -1.96 -17.57 35.01
CA GLY A 197 -2.95 -18.11 34.09
C GLY A 197 -4.02 -17.11 33.66
N ARG A 198 -3.95 -15.84 34.08
CA ARG A 198 -4.92 -14.80 33.70
C ARG A 198 -4.52 -14.12 32.37
N PRO A 199 -5.49 -13.71 31.54
CA PRO A 199 -5.21 -12.92 30.35
C PRO A 199 -4.49 -11.61 30.70
N THR A 200 -3.42 -11.29 29.98
CA THR A 200 -2.63 -10.06 30.16
C THR A 200 -3.30 -8.82 29.56
N GLY A 201 -4.33 -9.02 28.73
CA GLY A 201 -4.92 -7.99 27.87
C GLY A 201 -4.35 -7.97 26.45
N LEU A 202 -3.41 -8.86 26.09
CA LEU A 202 -2.93 -8.96 24.71
C LEU A 202 -3.59 -10.14 23.98
N LEU A 203 -4.24 -9.85 22.86
CA LEU A 203 -4.86 -10.83 21.97
C LEU A 203 -4.10 -10.83 20.64
N ILE A 204 -3.71 -12.00 20.15
CA ILE A 204 -2.88 -12.20 18.96
C ILE A 204 -3.73 -12.85 17.86
N ASP A 205 -3.59 -12.34 16.63
CA ASP A 205 -4.24 -12.82 15.41
C ASP A 205 -5.75 -13.08 15.62
N ALA A 206 -6.26 -14.29 15.37
CA ALA A 206 -7.69 -14.63 15.43
C ALA A 206 -8.33 -14.38 16.81
N SER A 207 -7.55 -14.22 17.87
CA SER A 207 -8.08 -13.85 19.20
C SER A 207 -8.64 -12.42 19.23
N GLY A 208 -8.22 -11.54 18.32
CA GLY A 208 -8.79 -10.19 18.19
C GLY A 208 -10.28 -10.20 17.83
N ASP A 209 -10.77 -11.23 17.13
CA ASP A 209 -12.17 -11.34 16.74
C ASP A 209 -13.11 -11.44 17.95
N LEU A 210 -12.61 -11.94 19.09
CA LEU A 210 -13.36 -12.03 20.35
C LEU A 210 -13.80 -10.65 20.88
N ILE A 211 -13.07 -9.59 20.54
CA ILE A 211 -13.36 -8.21 20.98
C ILE A 211 -13.90 -7.33 19.86
N ALA A 212 -13.86 -7.78 18.60
CA ALA A 212 -14.15 -6.93 17.45
C ALA A 212 -15.56 -6.30 17.51
N GLY A 213 -16.53 -7.05 18.04
CA GLY A 213 -17.91 -6.57 18.23
C GLY A 213 -18.08 -5.42 19.24
N LEU A 214 -17.05 -5.11 20.05
CA LEU A 214 -17.07 -3.97 20.96
C LEU A 214 -16.69 -2.65 20.27
N ALA A 215 -16.01 -2.70 19.12
CA ALA A 215 -15.64 -1.51 18.39
C ALA A 215 -16.90 -0.79 17.87
N PRO A 216 -16.95 0.56 17.93
CA PRO A 216 -18.07 1.31 17.36
C PRO A 216 -18.22 0.98 15.86
N GLN A 217 -19.44 0.68 15.44
CA GLN A 217 -19.73 0.52 14.02
C GLN A 217 -19.70 1.88 13.34
N ALA A 218 -18.79 2.05 12.37
CA ALA A 218 -18.70 3.27 11.60
C ALA A 218 -19.94 3.44 10.72
N ASP A 219 -20.60 4.60 10.81
CA ASP A 219 -21.61 4.99 9.85
C ASP A 219 -20.97 5.51 8.54
N ALA A 220 -21.80 5.82 7.55
CA ALA A 220 -21.34 6.31 6.26
C ALA A 220 -20.58 7.65 6.37
N ALA A 221 -20.93 8.51 7.34
CA ALA A 221 -20.29 9.80 7.52
C ALA A 221 -18.89 9.62 8.13
N ALA A 222 -18.75 8.78 9.14
CA ALA A 222 -17.47 8.41 9.73
C ALA A 222 -16.55 7.73 8.70
N THR A 223 -17.10 6.83 7.89
CA THR A 223 -16.35 6.14 6.81
C THR A 223 -15.84 7.14 5.77
N ARG A 224 -16.70 8.07 5.30
CA ARG A 224 -16.30 9.14 4.38
C ARG A 224 -15.23 10.07 4.98
N ALA A 225 -15.35 10.39 6.27
CA ALA A 225 -14.36 11.21 6.98
C ALA A 225 -13.00 10.51 7.09
N ALA A 226 -12.98 9.21 7.36
CA ALA A 226 -11.75 8.42 7.36
C ALA A 226 -11.08 8.44 5.98
N TYR A 227 -11.82 8.14 4.91
CA TYR A 227 -11.25 8.21 3.55
C TYR A 227 -10.70 9.60 3.21
N ARG A 228 -11.40 10.67 3.59
CA ARG A 228 -10.89 12.05 3.41
C ARG A 228 -9.58 12.29 4.15
N ALA A 229 -9.48 11.84 5.41
CA ALA A 229 -8.25 11.94 6.18
C ALA A 229 -7.09 11.16 5.52
N GLY A 230 -7.37 9.97 4.97
CA GLY A 230 -6.39 9.20 4.21
C GLY A 230 -5.90 9.92 2.95
N PHE A 231 -6.83 10.48 2.17
CA PHE A 231 -6.53 11.33 1.02
C PHE A 231 -5.69 12.57 1.38
N ASP A 232 -5.99 13.22 2.51
CA ASP A 232 -5.25 14.39 2.98
C ASP A 232 -3.80 14.03 3.38
N VAL A 233 -3.60 12.88 4.04
CA VAL A 233 -2.25 12.35 4.33
C VAL A 233 -1.47 12.11 3.05
N TYR A 234 -2.07 11.42 2.08
CA TYR A 234 -1.40 11.07 0.83
C TYR A 234 -1.03 12.30 0.01
N ALA A 235 -1.96 13.24 -0.14
CA ALA A 235 -1.70 14.50 -0.82
C ALA A 235 -0.52 15.25 -0.18
N ARG A 236 -0.48 15.34 1.16
CA ARG A 236 0.60 15.98 1.92
C ARG A 236 1.94 15.25 1.82
N TYR A 237 1.95 13.94 1.73
CA TYR A 237 3.18 13.16 1.60
C TYR A 237 3.76 13.15 0.18
N GLY A 238 2.96 13.52 -0.84
CA GLY A 238 3.41 13.50 -2.22
C GLY A 238 2.84 12.36 -3.06
N TRP A 239 1.96 11.53 -2.50
CA TRP A 239 1.35 10.44 -3.26
C TRP A 239 0.24 10.97 -4.18
N THR A 240 0.34 10.61 -5.46
CA THR A 240 -0.68 10.90 -6.48
C THR A 240 -1.62 9.71 -6.72
N GLY A 241 -1.21 8.51 -6.30
CA GLY A 241 -1.98 7.29 -6.44
C GLY A 241 -1.72 6.29 -5.31
N ILE A 242 -2.65 5.37 -5.13
CA ILE A 242 -2.61 4.26 -4.18
C ILE A 242 -3.23 3.02 -4.83
N HIS A 243 -2.58 1.87 -4.66
CA HIS A 243 -3.23 0.57 -4.84
C HIS A 243 -3.80 0.14 -3.49
N PHE A 244 -5.12 0.27 -3.34
CA PHE A 244 -5.82 0.03 -2.10
C PHE A 244 -6.09 -1.48 -1.93
N MET A 245 -5.36 -2.12 -1.01
CA MET A 245 -5.43 -3.54 -0.70
C MET A 245 -6.57 -3.86 0.26
N SER A 246 -7.27 -4.97 0.02
CA SER A 246 -8.46 -5.38 0.79
C SER A 246 -9.52 -4.29 0.90
N ALA A 247 -9.74 -3.55 -0.19
CA ALA A 247 -10.79 -2.55 -0.26
C ALA A 247 -12.17 -3.21 -0.02
N PRO A 248 -12.98 -2.73 0.95
CA PRO A 248 -14.31 -3.30 1.18
C PRO A 248 -15.21 -3.07 -0.03
N TRP A 249 -15.84 -4.12 -0.57
CA TRP A 249 -16.68 -3.98 -1.75
C TRP A 249 -17.84 -2.99 -1.54
N LYS A 250 -18.40 -2.98 -0.33
CA LYS A 250 -19.47 -2.05 0.08
C LYS A 250 -19.06 -0.57 -0.02
N ASP A 251 -17.78 -0.25 0.04
CA ASP A 251 -17.28 1.13 0.05
C ASP A 251 -16.93 1.64 -1.36
N VAL A 252 -16.85 0.76 -2.37
CA VAL A 252 -16.55 1.16 -3.75
C VAL A 252 -17.49 2.26 -4.27
N PRO A 253 -18.83 2.15 -4.11
CA PRO A 253 -19.73 3.23 -4.55
C PRO A 253 -19.49 4.56 -3.82
N LEU A 254 -19.07 4.53 -2.56
CA LEU A 254 -18.72 5.73 -1.79
C LEU A 254 -17.44 6.36 -2.34
N LEU A 255 -16.40 5.58 -2.61
CA LEU A 255 -15.14 6.08 -3.18
C LEU A 255 -15.36 6.72 -4.55
N GLU A 256 -16.15 6.09 -5.42
CA GLU A 256 -16.54 6.68 -6.71
C GLU A 256 -17.35 7.97 -6.56
N GLN A 257 -18.23 8.03 -5.55
CA GLN A 257 -18.97 9.26 -5.24
C GLN A 257 -18.04 10.36 -4.75
N MET A 258 -17.09 10.04 -3.86
CA MET A 258 -16.07 10.99 -3.38
C MET A 258 -15.19 11.50 -4.52
N ALA A 259 -14.87 10.66 -5.51
CA ALA A 259 -14.14 11.09 -6.71
C ALA A 259 -14.96 12.09 -7.55
N ARG A 260 -16.24 11.82 -7.79
CA ARG A 260 -17.16 12.76 -8.48
C ARG A 260 -17.30 14.08 -7.72
N ASP A 261 -17.37 14.01 -6.40
CA ASP A 261 -17.52 15.16 -5.51
C ASP A 261 -16.20 15.95 -5.32
N GLY A 262 -15.10 15.52 -5.95
CA GLY A 262 -13.80 16.19 -5.88
C GLY A 262 -13.05 15.99 -4.56
N GLU A 263 -13.49 15.05 -3.73
CA GLU A 263 -12.88 14.71 -2.44
C GLU A 263 -11.70 13.74 -2.57
N ALA A 264 -11.66 12.91 -3.62
CA ALA A 264 -10.50 12.06 -3.88
C ALA A 264 -9.32 12.90 -4.39
N THR A 265 -8.26 13.00 -3.58
CA THR A 265 -7.02 13.72 -3.93
C THR A 265 -5.95 12.83 -4.55
N ALA A 266 -6.17 11.51 -4.58
CA ALA A 266 -5.28 10.53 -5.18
C ALA A 266 -6.07 9.55 -6.07
N ARG A 267 -5.40 8.93 -7.04
CA ARG A 267 -5.96 7.80 -7.81
C ARG A 267 -6.00 6.55 -6.96
N VAL A 268 -7.11 5.81 -7.00
CA VAL A 268 -7.32 4.59 -6.23
C VAL A 268 -7.48 3.41 -7.18
N TYR A 269 -6.58 2.44 -7.06
CA TYR A 269 -6.70 1.13 -7.70
C TYR A 269 -7.09 0.09 -6.64
N ASN A 270 -8.39 -0.22 -6.58
CA ASN A 270 -8.95 -1.11 -5.57
C ASN A 270 -8.65 -2.59 -5.89
N ASN A 271 -8.09 -3.26 -4.89
CA ASN A 271 -7.98 -4.70 -4.78
C ASN A 271 -9.00 -5.15 -3.72
N ILE A 272 -10.11 -5.72 -4.17
CA ILE A 272 -11.24 -6.10 -3.31
C ILE A 272 -10.84 -7.25 -2.39
N ASP A 273 -11.33 -7.22 -1.16
CA ASP A 273 -11.12 -8.32 -0.22
C ASP A 273 -11.63 -9.66 -0.79
N MET A 274 -10.92 -10.76 -0.50
CA MET A 274 -11.29 -12.08 -1.03
C MET A 274 -12.70 -12.53 -0.64
N GLY A 275 -13.24 -12.07 0.50
CA GLY A 275 -14.61 -12.37 0.92
C GLY A 275 -15.66 -11.87 -0.08
N ASP A 276 -15.34 -10.81 -0.83
CA ASP A 276 -16.21 -10.19 -1.84
C ASP A 276 -15.76 -10.48 -3.28
N ALA A 277 -14.78 -11.38 -3.48
CA ALA A 277 -14.19 -11.72 -4.78
C ALA A 277 -15.24 -12.00 -5.87
N ARG A 278 -16.25 -12.79 -5.53
CA ARG A 278 -17.32 -13.20 -6.47
C ARG A 278 -18.18 -12.02 -6.91
N ALA A 279 -18.38 -11.01 -6.07
CA ALA A 279 -19.16 -9.83 -6.42
C ALA A 279 -18.47 -9.03 -7.52
N LEU A 280 -17.15 -8.86 -7.43
CA LEU A 280 -16.36 -8.23 -8.50
C LEU A 280 -16.33 -9.10 -9.76
N MET A 281 -16.04 -10.40 -9.63
CA MET A 281 -15.96 -11.31 -10.80
C MET A 281 -17.27 -11.39 -11.60
N ALA A 282 -18.42 -11.36 -10.92
CA ALA A 282 -19.73 -11.36 -11.58
C ALA A 282 -19.97 -10.12 -12.45
N GLY A 283 -19.44 -8.96 -12.06
CA GLY A 283 -19.54 -7.70 -12.80
C GLY A 283 -18.38 -7.42 -13.75
N GLY A 284 -17.23 -8.07 -13.53
CA GLY A 284 -15.95 -7.74 -14.15
C GLY A 284 -15.32 -6.44 -13.60
N PRO A 285 -14.16 -6.04 -14.13
CA PRO A 285 -13.50 -4.79 -13.76
C PRO A 285 -14.43 -3.58 -13.90
N ARG A 286 -14.39 -2.69 -12.89
CA ARG A 286 -15.23 -1.50 -12.78
C ARG A 286 -14.37 -0.24 -12.86
N ASP A 287 -14.79 0.70 -13.71
CA ASP A 287 -14.21 2.03 -13.86
C ASP A 287 -15.37 3.01 -14.03
N ALA A 288 -15.44 4.02 -13.15
CA ALA A 288 -16.49 5.04 -13.20
C ALA A 288 -16.29 6.05 -14.34
N GLY A 289 -15.21 5.94 -15.12
CA GLY A 289 -14.84 6.82 -16.22
C GLY A 289 -14.18 8.13 -15.77
N ASP A 290 -13.96 8.31 -14.46
CA ASP A 290 -13.26 9.46 -13.89
C ASP A 290 -11.73 9.34 -14.03
N GLY A 291 -11.23 8.11 -14.25
CA GLY A 291 -9.80 7.80 -14.27
C GLY A 291 -9.12 7.94 -12.90
N LEU A 292 -9.88 8.19 -11.83
CA LEU A 292 -9.44 8.31 -10.45
C LEU A 292 -9.68 7.00 -9.69
N VAL A 293 -10.86 6.38 -9.78
CA VAL A 293 -11.19 5.16 -9.03
C VAL A 293 -11.42 3.99 -9.99
N ILE A 294 -10.54 2.99 -9.93
CA ILE A 294 -10.64 1.74 -10.69
C ILE A 294 -10.69 0.58 -9.71
N THR A 295 -11.61 -0.35 -9.95
CA THR A 295 -11.74 -1.59 -9.17
C THR A 295 -11.59 -2.78 -10.10
N ARG A 296 -10.45 -3.47 -10.03
CA ARG A 296 -10.10 -4.50 -11.01
C ARG A 296 -9.36 -5.70 -10.44
N ALA A 297 -9.01 -5.68 -9.17
CA ALA A 297 -8.21 -6.71 -8.57
C ALA A 297 -8.86 -7.29 -7.32
N ILE A 298 -8.38 -8.44 -6.87
CA ILE A 298 -8.76 -9.09 -5.60
C ILE A 298 -7.50 -9.36 -4.79
N LYS A 299 -7.53 -9.03 -3.49
CA LYS A 299 -6.47 -9.30 -2.51
C LYS A 299 -6.75 -10.63 -1.79
N PHE A 300 -5.80 -11.56 -1.88
CA PHE A 300 -5.79 -12.83 -1.14
C PHE A 300 -4.66 -12.86 -0.10
N TYR A 301 -4.74 -13.80 0.84
CA TYR A 301 -3.74 -14.01 1.90
C TYR A 301 -3.28 -15.45 1.96
N ALA A 302 -2.03 -15.74 1.60
CA ALA A 302 -1.48 -17.09 1.68
C ALA A 302 -0.99 -17.45 3.08
N ASP A 303 -0.30 -16.54 3.76
CA ASP A 303 0.32 -16.75 5.08
C ASP A 303 0.25 -15.50 5.99
N GLY A 304 0.95 -15.52 7.13
CA GLY A 304 1.06 -14.39 8.07
C GLY A 304 2.30 -13.52 7.86
N ALA A 305 2.75 -12.84 8.92
CA ALA A 305 3.93 -11.99 8.91
C ALA A 305 5.16 -12.63 9.58
N LEU A 306 6.36 -12.15 9.22
CA LEU A 306 7.62 -12.64 9.76
C LEU A 306 7.78 -12.30 11.25
N GLY A 307 7.44 -11.07 11.64
CA GLY A 307 7.62 -10.57 13.01
C GLY A 307 6.86 -11.39 14.07
N SER A 308 5.59 -11.72 13.77
CA SER A 308 4.69 -12.53 14.62
C SER A 308 4.93 -14.04 14.49
N ARG A 309 5.81 -14.47 13.58
CA ARG A 309 6.07 -15.88 13.22
C ARG A 309 4.88 -16.58 12.55
N GLY A 310 4.04 -15.81 11.87
CA GLY A 310 2.90 -16.30 11.09
C GLY A 310 3.25 -16.65 9.64
N ALA A 311 4.29 -16.03 9.07
CA ALA A 311 4.75 -16.31 7.70
C ALA A 311 5.15 -17.79 7.55
N LYS A 312 4.73 -18.42 6.45
CA LYS A 312 4.90 -19.85 6.25
C LYS A 312 6.28 -20.15 5.67
N LEU A 313 7.10 -20.84 6.45
CA LEU A 313 8.46 -21.23 6.09
C LEU A 313 8.58 -22.72 5.76
N PHE A 314 9.54 -23.08 4.92
CA PHE A 314 9.88 -24.50 4.68
C PHE A 314 10.49 -25.15 5.93
N GLU A 315 11.38 -24.42 6.59
CA GLU A 315 12.09 -24.86 7.79
C GLU A 315 11.60 -24.07 9.01
N PRO A 316 11.66 -24.63 10.24
CA PRO A 316 11.25 -23.92 11.44
C PRO A 316 11.93 -22.56 11.60
N TYR A 317 11.26 -21.66 12.33
CA TYR A 317 11.85 -20.38 12.72
C TYR A 317 13.12 -20.65 13.55
N SER A 318 14.21 -19.95 13.24
CA SER A 318 15.51 -20.13 13.91
C SER A 318 15.40 -19.93 15.42
N ASP A 319 14.62 -18.95 15.86
CA ASP A 319 14.38 -18.64 17.27
C ASP A 319 13.15 -19.34 17.88
N ARG A 320 12.44 -20.15 17.10
CA ARG A 320 11.23 -20.86 17.52
C ARG A 320 11.04 -22.17 16.74
N GLN A 321 11.73 -23.20 17.19
CA GLN A 321 11.85 -24.49 16.50
C GLN A 321 10.57 -25.34 16.48
N ASP A 322 9.53 -24.97 17.24
CA ASP A 322 8.24 -25.67 17.30
C ASP A 322 7.24 -25.24 16.22
N THR A 323 7.57 -24.23 15.39
CA THR A 323 6.66 -23.72 14.35
C THR A 323 7.37 -23.40 13.04
N THR A 324 6.65 -23.55 11.94
CA THR A 324 7.01 -23.09 10.58
C THR A 324 6.07 -21.98 10.10
N GLY A 325 5.25 -21.41 10.99
CA GLY A 325 4.17 -20.50 10.59
C GLY A 325 2.98 -21.26 9.98
N LEU A 326 2.04 -20.51 9.39
CA LEU A 326 0.72 -21.02 9.04
C LEU A 326 0.30 -20.55 7.64
N MET A 327 -0.26 -21.47 6.86
CA MET A 327 -1.04 -21.09 5.68
C MET A 327 -2.43 -20.64 6.13
N ARG A 328 -2.89 -19.51 5.59
CA ARG A 328 -4.21 -18.94 5.83
C ARG A 328 -5.24 -19.38 4.80
N THR A 329 -4.79 -19.75 3.60
CA THR A 329 -5.62 -20.30 2.53
C THR A 329 -5.01 -21.56 1.97
N SER A 330 -5.86 -22.44 1.44
CA SER A 330 -5.47 -23.64 0.73
C SER A 330 -5.56 -23.47 -0.79
N ARG A 331 -4.86 -24.34 -1.52
CA ARG A 331 -4.96 -24.46 -2.97
C ARG A 331 -6.41 -24.67 -3.42
N GLU A 332 -7.15 -25.53 -2.72
CA GLU A 332 -8.52 -25.91 -3.05
C GLU A 332 -9.48 -24.72 -2.98
N GLU A 333 -9.26 -23.79 -2.05
CA GLU A 333 -10.06 -22.58 -1.88
C GLU A 333 -9.79 -21.55 -2.99
N VAL A 334 -8.53 -21.33 -3.37
CA VAL A 334 -8.15 -20.25 -4.29
C VAL A 334 -8.20 -20.65 -5.77
N MET A 335 -7.97 -21.93 -6.11
CA MET A 335 -7.85 -22.37 -7.50
C MET A 335 -9.10 -22.05 -8.35
N PRO A 336 -10.35 -22.30 -7.89
CA PRO A 336 -11.53 -21.93 -8.66
C PRO A 336 -11.62 -20.43 -8.94
N LEU A 337 -11.21 -19.59 -7.97
CA LEU A 337 -11.21 -18.13 -8.10
C LEU A 337 -10.12 -17.66 -9.07
N TYR A 338 -8.92 -18.24 -9.03
CA TYR A 338 -7.86 -17.93 -9.98
C TYR A 338 -8.26 -18.26 -11.42
N GLN A 339 -8.90 -19.41 -11.64
CA GLN A 339 -9.41 -19.79 -12.95
C GLN A 339 -10.55 -18.87 -13.44
N GLU A 340 -11.42 -18.42 -12.54
CA GLU A 340 -12.48 -17.45 -12.83
C GLU A 340 -11.90 -16.06 -13.17
N ALA A 341 -10.83 -15.66 -12.49
CA ALA A 341 -10.13 -14.40 -12.73
C ALA A 341 -9.56 -14.31 -14.14
N LEU A 342 -8.96 -15.41 -14.65
CA LEU A 342 -8.47 -15.49 -16.03
C LEU A 342 -9.59 -15.25 -17.05
N ARG A 343 -10.80 -15.77 -16.81
CA ARG A 343 -11.96 -15.64 -17.71
C ARG A 343 -12.67 -14.27 -17.62
N THR A 344 -12.54 -13.60 -16.48
CA THR A 344 -13.21 -12.32 -16.21
C THR A 344 -12.30 -11.11 -16.41
N GLY A 345 -10.98 -11.32 -16.44
CA GLY A 345 -9.99 -10.25 -16.57
C GLY A 345 -9.77 -9.45 -15.29
N VAL A 346 -10.14 -10.04 -14.15
CA VAL A 346 -9.84 -9.54 -12.81
C VAL A 346 -8.40 -9.94 -12.46
N GLN A 347 -7.63 -9.00 -11.94
CA GLN A 347 -6.25 -9.24 -11.49
C GLN A 347 -6.26 -9.92 -10.11
N ILE A 348 -5.29 -10.78 -9.87
CA ILE A 348 -5.06 -11.41 -8.56
C ILE A 348 -3.81 -10.79 -7.93
N ALA A 349 -3.93 -10.41 -6.66
CA ALA A 349 -2.84 -9.98 -5.80
C ALA A 349 -2.86 -10.84 -4.53
N THR A 350 -1.83 -11.65 -4.30
CA THR A 350 -1.80 -12.58 -3.16
C THR A 350 -0.66 -12.23 -2.23
N HIS A 351 -0.96 -11.94 -0.96
CA HIS A 351 0.02 -11.80 0.10
C HIS A 351 0.78 -13.11 0.32
N ALA A 352 2.11 -13.04 0.26
CA ALA A 352 3.01 -14.11 0.66
C ALA A 352 4.32 -13.55 1.22
N ILE A 353 4.62 -13.84 2.49
CA ILE A 353 5.85 -13.37 3.14
C ILE A 353 6.89 -14.49 3.25
N GLY A 354 6.50 -15.65 3.77
CA GLY A 354 7.42 -16.75 4.03
C GLY A 354 7.89 -17.44 2.75
N ASP A 355 9.01 -18.15 2.85
CA ASP A 355 9.64 -18.78 1.69
C ASP A 355 8.82 -19.94 1.13
N GLN A 356 8.09 -20.67 1.98
CA GLN A 356 7.09 -21.64 1.54
C GLN A 356 5.80 -20.95 1.05
N GLY A 357 5.35 -19.88 1.71
CA GLY A 357 4.17 -19.13 1.24
C GLY A 357 4.36 -18.60 -0.18
N ASN A 358 5.53 -18.02 -0.48
CA ASN A 358 5.89 -17.53 -1.81
C ASN A 358 5.94 -18.65 -2.86
N HIS A 359 6.59 -19.77 -2.53
CA HIS A 359 6.64 -20.95 -3.39
C HIS A 359 5.24 -21.47 -3.73
N ASP A 360 4.40 -21.67 -2.72
CA ASP A 360 3.05 -22.24 -2.88
C ASP A 360 2.18 -21.32 -3.75
N VAL A 361 2.21 -20.00 -3.53
CA VAL A 361 1.46 -19.05 -4.36
C VAL A 361 1.94 -19.05 -5.82
N ALA A 362 3.25 -19.04 -6.05
CA ALA A 362 3.80 -19.08 -7.39
C ALA A 362 3.43 -20.39 -8.13
N ALA A 363 3.48 -21.53 -7.43
CA ALA A 363 3.03 -22.81 -7.95
C ALA A 363 1.52 -22.83 -8.25
N TRP A 364 0.69 -22.22 -7.40
CA TRP A 364 -0.75 -22.11 -7.66
C TRP A 364 -1.05 -21.20 -8.85
N TYR A 365 -0.29 -20.12 -9.04
CA TYR A 365 -0.40 -19.27 -10.22
C TYR A 365 -0.03 -20.07 -11.47
N GLU A 366 1.10 -20.78 -11.46
CA GLU A 366 1.49 -21.65 -12.55
C GLU A 366 0.38 -22.63 -12.93
N GLU A 367 -0.18 -23.32 -11.94
CA GLU A 367 -1.25 -24.30 -12.15
C GLU A 367 -2.52 -23.66 -12.74
N ALA A 368 -2.94 -22.50 -12.22
CA ALA A 368 -4.09 -21.77 -12.76
C ALA A 368 -3.86 -21.36 -14.21
N LEU A 369 -2.69 -20.80 -14.52
CA LEU A 369 -2.31 -20.37 -15.88
C LEU A 369 -2.21 -21.56 -16.85
N ARG A 370 -1.88 -22.77 -16.38
CA ARG A 370 -1.84 -23.99 -17.22
C ARG A 370 -3.21 -24.66 -17.36
N SER A 371 -4.08 -24.53 -16.36
CA SER A 371 -5.38 -25.23 -16.32
C SER A 371 -6.48 -24.56 -17.14
N VAL A 372 -6.35 -23.27 -17.46
CA VAL A 372 -7.31 -22.54 -18.32
C VAL A 372 -6.71 -22.32 -19.71
N PRO A 373 -7.34 -22.80 -20.80
CA PRO A 373 -6.89 -22.54 -22.16
C PRO A 373 -6.73 -21.05 -22.44
N LYS A 374 -5.62 -20.63 -23.07
CA LYS A 374 -5.34 -19.22 -23.41
C LYS A 374 -6.47 -18.52 -24.18
N ALA A 375 -7.25 -19.25 -24.98
CA ALA A 375 -8.39 -18.71 -25.71
C ALA A 375 -9.58 -18.31 -24.82
N GLU A 376 -9.65 -18.84 -23.60
CA GLU A 376 -10.66 -18.46 -22.59
C GLU A 376 -10.21 -17.26 -21.74
N TRP A 377 -8.95 -16.82 -21.88
CA TRP A 377 -8.45 -15.70 -21.08
C TRP A 377 -9.03 -14.38 -21.59
N LYS A 378 -9.50 -13.55 -20.67
CA LYS A 378 -9.99 -12.21 -21.01
C LYS A 378 -8.85 -11.25 -21.37
N LEU A 379 -7.68 -11.46 -20.79
CA LEU A 379 -6.48 -10.65 -20.99
C LEU A 379 -5.34 -11.56 -21.45
N ALA A 380 -4.55 -11.10 -22.41
CA ALA A 380 -3.36 -11.84 -22.86
C ALA A 380 -2.30 -11.94 -21.75
N ASP A 381 -2.14 -10.85 -20.99
CA ASP A 381 -1.28 -10.73 -19.84
C ASP A 381 -2.15 -10.40 -18.60
N PRO A 382 -2.25 -11.30 -17.62
CA PRO A 382 -3.06 -11.11 -16.42
C PRO A 382 -2.38 -10.22 -15.37
N ARG A 383 -1.05 -10.00 -15.48
CA ARG A 383 -0.24 -9.21 -14.53
C ARG A 383 -0.50 -9.56 -13.07
N TRP A 384 -0.56 -10.84 -12.72
CA TRP A 384 -0.81 -11.25 -11.34
C TRP A 384 0.36 -10.89 -10.44
N ARG A 385 0.07 -10.68 -9.16
CA ARG A 385 1.00 -10.06 -8.24
C ARG A 385 1.18 -10.92 -6.99
N ILE A 386 2.43 -11.10 -6.58
CA ILE A 386 2.73 -11.57 -5.22
C ILE A 386 3.03 -10.33 -4.37
N GLU A 387 2.19 -10.11 -3.38
CA GLU A 387 2.34 -9.01 -2.43
C GLU A 387 3.33 -9.40 -1.33
N HIS A 388 4.13 -8.43 -0.91
CA HIS A 388 5.34 -8.55 -0.11
C HIS A 388 6.48 -9.24 -0.84
N ALA A 389 6.23 -10.43 -1.40
CA ALA A 389 7.24 -11.26 -2.06
C ALA A 389 8.53 -11.33 -1.22
N GLN A 390 8.35 -11.42 0.10
CA GLN A 390 9.32 -10.89 1.06
C GLN A 390 10.51 -11.80 1.23
N ILE A 391 10.28 -13.12 1.29
CA ILE A 391 11.33 -14.13 1.42
C ILE A 391 11.08 -15.12 0.30
N ILE A 392 11.97 -15.13 -0.68
CA ILE A 392 11.88 -16.03 -1.84
C ILE A 392 13.13 -16.89 -1.82
N ARG A 393 13.00 -18.22 -1.84
CA ARG A 393 14.20 -19.05 -1.97
C ARG A 393 14.86 -18.77 -3.33
N PRO A 394 16.19 -18.68 -3.41
CA PRO A 394 16.86 -18.47 -4.70
C PRO A 394 16.50 -19.48 -5.78
N SER A 395 16.16 -20.71 -5.40
CA SER A 395 15.67 -21.74 -6.33
C SER A 395 14.29 -21.42 -6.94
N ASP A 396 13.47 -20.59 -6.27
CA ASP A 396 12.12 -20.22 -6.71
C ASP A 396 12.09 -18.98 -7.61
N TYR A 397 13.24 -18.35 -7.89
CA TYR A 397 13.31 -17.23 -8.84
C TYR A 397 12.85 -17.60 -10.25
N HIS A 398 12.95 -18.88 -10.64
CA HIS A 398 12.48 -19.36 -11.93
C HIS A 398 10.99 -19.07 -12.16
N TYR A 399 10.16 -19.06 -11.11
CA TYR A 399 8.75 -18.70 -11.26
C TYR A 399 8.57 -17.26 -11.77
N PHE A 400 9.41 -16.33 -11.33
CA PHE A 400 9.35 -14.94 -11.75
C PHE A 400 9.97 -14.72 -13.14
N ASP A 401 10.90 -15.58 -13.55
CA ASP A 401 11.46 -15.58 -14.90
C ASP A 401 10.46 -16.10 -15.95
N GLU A 402 9.68 -17.13 -15.58
CA GLU A 402 8.85 -17.91 -16.51
C GLU A 402 7.38 -17.48 -16.53
N LEU A 403 6.88 -16.87 -15.45
CA LEU A 403 5.49 -16.47 -15.31
C LEU A 403 5.36 -14.94 -15.30
N PRO A 404 4.22 -14.39 -15.75
CA PRO A 404 3.97 -12.95 -15.73
C PRO A 404 3.61 -12.46 -14.30
N ILE A 405 4.48 -12.74 -13.34
CA ILE A 405 4.33 -12.37 -11.94
C ILE A 405 5.02 -11.04 -11.69
N ILE A 406 4.28 -10.11 -11.08
CA ILE A 406 4.81 -8.87 -10.53
C ILE A 406 5.12 -9.11 -9.06
N ALA A 407 6.32 -8.75 -8.61
CA ALA A 407 6.65 -8.69 -7.19
C ALA A 407 6.23 -7.32 -6.65
N SER A 408 5.38 -7.27 -5.63
CA SER A 408 4.96 -6.02 -4.98
C SER A 408 5.55 -5.96 -3.58
N MET A 409 6.64 -5.22 -3.39
CA MET A 409 7.49 -5.29 -2.20
C MET A 409 7.49 -3.95 -1.45
N GLN A 410 7.62 -4.01 -0.12
CA GLN A 410 7.66 -2.83 0.75
C GLN A 410 9.07 -2.55 1.24
N PRO A 411 9.76 -1.52 0.74
CA PRO A 411 11.12 -1.23 1.18
C PRO A 411 11.24 -0.89 2.67
N SER A 412 10.26 -0.17 3.24
CA SER A 412 10.22 0.13 4.68
C SER A 412 10.21 -1.14 5.55
N HIS A 413 9.51 -2.20 5.16
CA HIS A 413 9.57 -3.50 5.87
C HIS A 413 11.00 -4.02 5.94
N ALA A 414 11.81 -3.90 4.88
CA ALA A 414 13.19 -4.38 4.93
C ALA A 414 14.04 -3.60 5.95
N ILE A 415 13.74 -2.33 6.19
CA ILE A 415 14.51 -1.53 7.15
C ILE A 415 13.93 -1.58 8.56
N GLY A 416 12.67 -1.97 8.74
CA GLY A 416 12.11 -2.35 10.04
C GLY A 416 12.54 -3.74 10.48
N ASP A 417 12.48 -4.70 9.56
CA ASP A 417 12.75 -6.12 9.84
C ASP A 417 14.24 -6.43 10.01
N LEU A 418 15.15 -5.54 9.57
CA LEU A 418 16.59 -5.70 9.76
C LEU A 418 17.00 -5.91 11.22
N HIS A 419 16.16 -5.51 12.17
CA HIS A 419 16.43 -5.64 13.61
C HIS A 419 16.07 -7.01 14.19
N PHE A 420 15.33 -7.86 13.46
CA PHE A 420 14.89 -9.16 13.99
C PHE A 420 14.87 -10.30 12.97
N ALA A 421 14.89 -10.03 11.66
CA ALA A 421 14.74 -11.07 10.64
C ALA A 421 15.88 -12.10 10.69
N ALA A 422 17.11 -11.69 11.01
CA ALA A 422 18.23 -12.62 11.22
C ALA A 422 17.96 -13.62 12.35
N ASP A 423 17.30 -13.19 13.44
CA ASP A 423 16.92 -14.10 14.54
C ASP A 423 15.80 -15.06 14.11
N ARG A 424 14.88 -14.61 13.26
CA ARG A 424 13.75 -15.42 12.76
C ARG A 424 14.19 -16.45 11.72
N LEU A 425 15.07 -16.06 10.80
CA LEU A 425 15.44 -16.84 9.62
C LEU A 425 16.82 -17.50 9.73
N GLY A 426 17.74 -16.94 10.51
CA GLY A 426 19.16 -17.27 10.39
C GLY A 426 19.76 -16.78 9.07
N ASP A 427 21.09 -16.67 9.03
CA ASP A 427 21.80 -15.99 7.93
C ASP A 427 21.54 -16.60 6.54
N ALA A 428 21.56 -17.93 6.42
CA ALA A 428 21.41 -18.60 5.11
C ALA A 428 20.08 -18.30 4.40
N ARG A 429 19.02 -17.97 5.14
CA ARG A 429 17.70 -17.66 4.60
C ARG A 429 17.50 -16.16 4.31
N LEU A 430 18.50 -15.32 4.59
CA LEU A 430 18.50 -13.90 4.23
C LEU A 430 18.88 -13.64 2.76
N ASP A 431 19.52 -14.60 2.08
CA ASP A 431 19.96 -14.45 0.68
C ASP A 431 18.81 -14.17 -0.30
N GLY A 432 17.60 -14.58 0.06
CA GLY A 432 16.39 -14.35 -0.72
C GLY A 432 15.40 -13.37 -0.09
N ALA A 433 15.78 -12.73 1.03
CA ALA A 433 14.93 -11.83 1.77
C ALA A 433 15.03 -10.40 1.21
N TYR A 434 13.88 -9.82 0.86
CA TYR A 434 13.75 -8.49 0.27
C TYR A 434 14.68 -8.31 -0.95
N ALA A 435 14.80 -9.34 -1.78
CA ALA A 435 15.79 -9.44 -2.86
C ALA A 435 15.37 -8.69 -4.14
N TRP A 436 14.95 -7.43 -3.99
CA TRP A 436 14.38 -6.66 -5.09
C TRP A 436 15.40 -6.32 -6.17
N HIS A 437 16.69 -6.13 -5.87
CA HIS A 437 17.71 -5.89 -6.91
C HIS A 437 17.89 -7.14 -7.76
N THR A 438 18.00 -8.30 -7.10
CA THR A 438 18.10 -9.59 -7.78
C THR A 438 16.90 -9.84 -8.71
N LEU A 439 15.67 -9.52 -8.27
CA LEU A 439 14.48 -9.64 -9.12
C LEU A 439 14.50 -8.65 -10.30
N VAL A 440 14.92 -7.40 -10.07
CA VAL A 440 15.02 -6.39 -11.13
C VAL A 440 16.04 -6.79 -12.20
N ASP A 441 17.21 -7.31 -11.81
CA ASP A 441 18.25 -7.78 -12.75
C ASP A 441 17.75 -8.92 -13.65
N ARG A 442 16.73 -9.65 -13.20
CA ARG A 442 16.06 -10.73 -13.94
C ARG A 442 14.95 -10.23 -14.86
N GLY A 443 14.67 -8.93 -14.88
CA GLY A 443 13.62 -8.31 -15.67
C GLY A 443 12.24 -8.35 -15.01
N VAL A 444 12.16 -8.71 -13.72
CA VAL A 444 10.91 -8.71 -12.97
C VAL A 444 10.50 -7.29 -12.66
N ILE A 445 9.21 -6.97 -12.86
CA ILE A 445 8.63 -5.71 -12.41
C ILE A 445 8.47 -5.77 -10.89
N VAL A 446 9.17 -4.87 -10.18
CA VAL A 446 9.08 -4.77 -8.71
C VAL A 446 8.31 -3.50 -8.31
N VAL A 447 7.03 -3.65 -7.98
CA VAL A 447 6.21 -2.53 -7.50
C VAL A 447 6.59 -2.20 -6.05
N GLY A 448 6.94 -0.94 -5.78
CA GLY A 448 7.16 -0.45 -4.42
C GLY A 448 5.86 -0.01 -3.75
N GLY A 449 5.69 -0.32 -2.47
CA GLY A 449 4.59 0.17 -1.65
C GLY A 449 4.99 0.35 -0.20
N SER A 450 4.12 0.94 0.62
CA SER A 450 4.43 1.18 2.04
C SER A 450 3.74 0.22 3.00
N ASP A 451 2.66 -0.45 2.56
CA ASP A 451 1.72 -1.16 3.42
C ASP A 451 1.17 -0.28 4.56
N ALA A 452 1.11 1.03 4.33
CA ALA A 452 0.54 1.94 5.31
C ALA A 452 -0.91 1.56 5.61
N PRO A 453 -1.33 1.63 6.89
CA PRO A 453 -0.60 2.25 8.02
C PRO A 453 0.15 1.23 8.91
N VAL A 454 0.58 0.08 8.38
CA VAL A 454 1.54 -0.79 9.09
C VAL A 454 2.82 -0.01 9.30
N GLU A 455 3.37 0.50 8.20
CA GLU A 455 4.42 1.50 8.20
C GLU A 455 3.83 2.91 8.12
N ARG A 456 4.71 3.92 8.28
CA ARG A 456 4.30 5.32 8.27
C ARG A 456 3.57 5.75 6.99
N GLY A 457 4.00 5.21 5.84
CA GLY A 457 3.48 5.56 4.52
C GLY A 457 4.13 6.75 3.84
N ASP A 458 5.34 7.14 4.25
CA ASP A 458 6.07 8.28 3.68
C ASP A 458 6.91 7.85 2.46
N PRO A 459 6.70 8.41 1.25
CA PRO A 459 7.43 8.02 0.05
C PRO A 459 8.94 8.25 0.16
N LEU A 460 9.39 9.20 0.98
CA LEU A 460 10.82 9.44 1.18
C LEU A 460 11.47 8.31 1.99
N ILE A 461 10.74 7.72 2.94
CA ILE A 461 11.20 6.53 3.66
C ILE A 461 11.29 5.34 2.70
N GLU A 462 10.26 5.14 1.86
CA GLU A 462 10.25 4.03 0.90
C GLU A 462 11.37 4.14 -0.13
N PHE A 463 11.56 5.34 -0.70
CA PHE A 463 12.64 5.60 -1.64
C PHE A 463 14.01 5.42 -0.98
N TYR A 464 14.19 5.94 0.24
CA TYR A 464 15.41 5.76 1.02
C TYR A 464 15.69 4.27 1.26
N ALA A 465 14.71 3.52 1.74
CA ALA A 465 14.88 2.12 2.08
C ALA A 465 15.27 1.28 0.86
N ALA A 466 14.69 1.56 -0.31
CA ALA A 466 15.02 0.88 -1.57
C ALA A 466 16.49 1.08 -2.00
N VAL A 467 17.02 2.31 -1.83
CA VAL A 467 18.38 2.67 -2.30
C VAL A 467 19.47 2.55 -1.23
N ALA A 468 19.11 2.52 0.05
CA ALA A 468 20.04 2.47 1.16
C ALA A 468 20.13 1.09 1.81
N ARG A 469 18.98 0.41 1.96
CA ARG A 469 18.83 -0.79 2.79
C ARG A 469 19.38 -0.64 4.22
N ARG A 470 19.14 0.52 4.84
CA ARG A 470 19.55 0.84 6.21
C ARG A 470 18.36 1.38 6.98
N ASP A 471 18.36 1.24 8.29
CA ASP A 471 17.37 1.93 9.11
C ASP A 471 17.53 3.46 9.02
N LEU A 472 16.56 4.19 9.57
CA LEU A 472 16.57 5.66 9.51
C LEU A 472 17.69 6.31 10.35
N SER A 473 18.39 5.55 11.20
CA SER A 473 19.60 6.00 11.91
C SER A 473 20.89 5.76 11.07
N GLY A 474 20.77 5.05 9.96
CA GLY A 474 21.87 4.64 9.09
C GLY A 474 22.52 3.31 9.49
N PHE A 475 21.92 2.56 10.41
CA PHE A 475 22.40 1.24 10.80
C PHE A 475 22.04 0.19 9.73
N GLN A 476 23.00 -0.70 9.48
CA GLN A 476 22.88 -1.84 8.59
C GLN A 476 23.73 -2.95 9.18
N GLY A 477 23.11 -4.10 9.48
CA GLY A 477 23.84 -5.28 9.91
C GLY A 477 24.74 -5.81 8.78
N PRO A 478 25.87 -6.48 9.11
CA PRO A 478 26.77 -7.05 8.09
C PRO A 478 26.08 -8.05 7.17
N ASP A 479 25.04 -8.72 7.68
CA ASP A 479 24.32 -9.79 7.00
C ASP A 479 23.07 -9.30 6.25
N TRP A 480 22.80 -7.99 6.20
CA TRP A 480 21.55 -7.44 5.61
C TRP A 480 21.58 -7.25 4.09
N ARG A 481 22.49 -7.96 3.40
CA ARG A 481 22.62 -8.00 1.93
C ARG A 481 22.54 -6.61 1.29
N PRO A 482 23.51 -5.70 1.57
CA PRO A 482 23.51 -4.34 1.05
C PRO A 482 23.51 -4.25 -0.48
N ASN A 483 23.97 -5.30 -1.16
CA ASN A 483 23.93 -5.46 -2.61
C ASN A 483 22.52 -5.58 -3.19
N GLU A 484 21.51 -5.82 -2.35
CA GLU A 484 20.11 -5.76 -2.78
C GLU A 484 19.58 -4.34 -2.90
N ALA A 485 20.35 -3.29 -2.57
CA ALA A 485 19.92 -1.91 -2.78
C ALA A 485 19.87 -1.57 -4.28
N VAL A 486 18.82 -0.89 -4.74
CA VAL A 486 18.71 -0.47 -6.14
C VAL A 486 19.29 0.92 -6.36
N ASP A 487 19.60 1.23 -7.61
CA ASP A 487 19.90 2.59 -7.99
C ASP A 487 18.64 3.49 -7.95
N ARG A 488 18.86 4.80 -8.00
CA ARG A 488 17.80 5.80 -7.90
C ARG A 488 16.83 5.77 -9.08
N ALA A 489 17.31 5.42 -10.27
CA ALA A 489 16.48 5.34 -11.46
C ALA A 489 15.49 4.17 -11.36
N THR A 490 15.95 3.04 -10.84
CA THR A 490 15.14 1.86 -10.54
C THR A 490 14.16 2.16 -9.41
N ALA A 491 14.60 2.76 -8.30
CA ALA A 491 13.69 3.19 -7.24
C ALA A 491 12.61 4.14 -7.76
N LEU A 492 12.95 5.08 -8.65
CA LEU A 492 11.95 5.95 -9.28
C LEU A 492 10.90 5.14 -10.05
N LYS A 493 11.31 4.11 -10.82
CA LYS A 493 10.37 3.20 -11.50
C LYS A 493 9.48 2.44 -10.51
N MET A 494 10.03 1.94 -9.39
CA MET A 494 9.28 1.23 -8.34
C MET A 494 8.09 2.04 -7.80
N PHE A 495 8.19 3.36 -7.75
CA PHE A 495 7.13 4.23 -7.22
C PHE A 495 6.40 5.04 -8.30
N THR A 496 6.67 4.83 -9.60
CA THR A 496 6.01 5.57 -10.68
C THR A 496 5.56 4.64 -11.82
N LEU A 497 6.47 4.27 -12.71
CA LEU A 497 6.19 3.49 -13.91
C LEU A 497 5.71 2.07 -13.61
N TRP A 498 6.28 1.40 -12.61
CA TRP A 498 5.94 0.02 -12.30
C TRP A 498 4.57 -0.15 -11.61
N PRO A 499 4.15 0.72 -10.68
CA PRO A 499 2.76 0.77 -10.22
C PRO A 499 1.78 1.09 -11.37
N ALA A 500 2.14 1.98 -12.29
CA ALA A 500 1.34 2.26 -13.48
C ALA A 500 1.19 1.02 -14.37
N TYR A 501 2.28 0.27 -14.59
CA TYR A 501 2.23 -1.01 -15.31
C TYR A 501 1.35 -2.04 -14.59
N ALA A 502 1.53 -2.21 -13.29
CA ALA A 502 0.77 -3.17 -12.50
C ALA A 502 -0.75 -2.89 -12.49
N SER A 503 -1.15 -1.63 -12.67
CA SER A 503 -2.56 -1.23 -12.75
C SER A 503 -3.11 -1.12 -14.18
N PHE A 504 -2.33 -1.51 -15.22
CA PHE A 504 -2.70 -1.39 -16.64
C PHE A 504 -2.87 0.06 -17.11
N ARG A 505 -2.01 0.95 -16.61
CA ARG A 505 -2.08 2.41 -16.77
C ARG A 505 -0.78 3.04 -17.27
N GLU A 506 0.20 2.24 -17.67
CA GLU A 506 1.51 2.72 -18.13
C GLU A 506 1.44 3.68 -19.32
N ASP A 507 0.38 3.61 -20.14
CA ASP A 507 0.17 4.53 -21.27
C ASP A 507 -0.31 5.92 -20.84
N GLU A 508 -0.78 6.09 -19.61
CA GLU A 508 -1.32 7.36 -19.13
C GLU A 508 -0.73 7.87 -17.81
N LEU A 509 0.01 7.03 -17.07
CA LEU A 509 0.68 7.36 -15.81
C LEU A 509 2.17 7.00 -15.83
N GLY A 510 2.87 7.30 -14.74
CA GLY A 510 4.20 6.74 -14.44
C GLY A 510 5.39 7.45 -15.08
N THR A 511 5.17 8.35 -16.05
CA THR A 511 6.22 9.23 -16.60
C THR A 511 5.66 10.61 -16.95
N ILE A 512 6.52 11.62 -16.99
CA ILE A 512 6.20 12.96 -17.51
C ILE A 512 6.43 12.95 -19.03
N ALA A 513 5.42 12.49 -19.77
CA ALA A 513 5.44 12.43 -21.23
C ALA A 513 4.18 13.07 -21.82
N VAL A 514 4.31 13.66 -23.02
CA VAL A 514 3.17 14.30 -23.71
C VAL A 514 2.03 13.30 -23.90
N GLY A 515 0.80 13.74 -23.60
CA GLY A 515 -0.42 12.94 -23.68
C GLY A 515 -0.79 12.20 -22.39
N LYS A 516 0.20 11.91 -21.52
CA LYS A 516 -0.06 11.33 -20.19
C LYS A 516 -0.75 12.32 -19.26
N ARG A 517 -1.27 11.84 -18.13
CA ARG A 517 -1.96 12.68 -17.15
C ARG A 517 -0.98 13.57 -16.41
N GLY A 518 -1.44 14.76 -16.03
CA GLY A 518 -0.67 15.73 -15.24
C GLY A 518 -0.56 15.31 -13.78
N ASP A 519 0.13 14.21 -13.50
CA ASP A 519 0.38 13.69 -12.17
C ASP A 519 1.82 13.94 -11.78
N PHE A 520 2.05 14.70 -10.71
CA PHE A 520 3.38 15.10 -10.29
C PHE A 520 3.53 15.11 -8.79
N THR A 521 4.74 14.79 -8.36
CA THR A 521 5.21 14.94 -6.99
C THR A 521 6.44 15.83 -7.02
N ALA A 522 6.49 16.86 -6.18
CA ALA A 522 7.71 17.64 -5.98
C ALA A 522 8.16 17.58 -4.52
N PHE A 523 9.45 17.36 -4.32
CA PHE A 523 10.10 17.39 -3.01
C PHE A 523 11.04 18.60 -2.93
N ASP A 524 11.22 19.15 -1.73
CA ASP A 524 12.20 20.23 -1.50
C ASP A 524 13.67 19.80 -1.65
N ILE A 525 13.90 18.49 -1.79
CA ILE A 525 15.18 17.87 -2.10
C ILE A 525 15.12 17.12 -3.44
N ASP A 526 16.27 17.03 -4.13
CA ASP A 526 16.41 16.20 -5.33
C ASP A 526 16.83 14.77 -4.96
N LEU A 527 15.86 13.85 -4.95
CA LEU A 527 16.09 12.43 -4.66
C LEU A 527 17.14 11.78 -5.57
N MET A 528 17.35 12.32 -6.77
CA MET A 528 18.31 11.78 -7.73
C MET A 528 19.74 12.16 -7.38
N THR A 529 19.98 13.24 -6.64
CA THR A 529 21.33 13.81 -6.44
C THR A 529 21.73 14.07 -4.99
N VAL A 530 20.79 14.30 -4.08
CA VAL A 530 21.03 14.55 -2.64
C VAL A 530 21.81 13.39 -1.98
N PRO A 531 22.61 13.57 -0.92
CA PRO A 531 23.17 12.44 -0.18
C PRO A 531 22.09 11.48 0.33
N VAL A 532 22.34 10.16 0.28
CA VAL A 532 21.33 9.14 0.65
C VAL A 532 20.76 9.36 2.06
N ALA A 533 21.59 9.74 3.03
CA ALA A 533 21.16 9.99 4.41
C ALA A 533 20.24 11.23 4.59
N ASP A 534 20.13 12.08 3.58
CA ASP A 534 19.29 13.28 3.61
C ASP A 534 17.93 13.05 2.93
N ILE A 535 17.74 11.96 2.18
CA ILE A 535 16.47 11.57 1.56
C ILE A 535 15.29 11.62 2.56
N PRO A 536 15.34 10.94 3.73
CA PRO A 536 14.21 10.93 4.66
C PRO A 536 13.99 12.26 5.40
N LYS A 537 14.82 13.28 5.16
CA LYS A 537 14.68 14.61 5.78
C LYS A 537 13.91 15.60 4.91
N GLY A 538 13.65 15.26 3.65
CA GLY A 538 12.87 16.08 2.75
C GLY A 538 11.39 16.11 3.12
N ARG A 539 10.62 16.86 2.34
CA ARG A 539 9.15 16.84 2.37
C ARG A 539 8.58 17.15 0.99
N ALA A 540 7.37 16.68 0.73
CA ALA A 540 6.65 17.10 -0.46
C ALA A 540 6.28 18.60 -0.34
N VAL A 541 6.44 19.32 -1.43
CA VAL A 541 6.06 20.74 -1.57
C VAL A 541 4.96 20.95 -2.59
N LEU A 542 4.74 19.98 -3.48
CA LEU A 542 3.68 20.00 -4.47
C LEU A 542 3.21 18.59 -4.79
N THR A 543 1.90 18.39 -4.80
CA THR A 543 1.26 17.16 -5.31
C THR A 543 0.16 17.56 -6.28
N VAL A 544 0.22 17.00 -7.48
CA VAL A 544 -0.72 17.27 -8.56
C VAL A 544 -1.30 15.95 -9.06
N VAL A 545 -2.63 15.88 -9.19
CA VAL A 545 -3.33 14.72 -9.73
C VAL A 545 -4.27 15.17 -10.84
N GLY A 546 -4.02 14.72 -12.07
CA GLY A 546 -4.80 15.08 -13.25
C GLY A 546 -4.82 16.58 -13.51
N GLY A 547 -3.71 17.29 -13.24
CA GLY A 547 -3.63 18.75 -13.34
C GLY A 547 -4.30 19.52 -12.19
N ARG A 548 -4.89 18.85 -11.20
CA ARG A 548 -5.39 19.49 -9.97
C ARG A 548 -4.29 19.52 -8.93
N ILE A 549 -3.95 20.70 -8.44
CA ILE A 549 -3.05 20.84 -7.28
C ILE A 549 -3.83 20.43 -6.03
N VAL A 550 -3.45 19.29 -5.45
CA VAL A 550 -4.10 18.72 -4.26
C VAL A 550 -3.32 19.00 -2.98
N HIS A 551 -2.04 19.33 -3.12
CA HIS A 551 -1.20 19.81 -2.04
C HIS A 551 -0.18 20.82 -2.57
N ARG A 552 0.03 21.89 -1.81
CA ARG A 552 1.10 22.88 -2.01
C ARG A 552 1.54 23.30 -0.61
N ALA A 553 2.81 23.10 -0.28
CA ALA A 553 3.38 23.57 0.97
C ALA A 553 3.61 25.10 0.89
N ASP A 554 3.45 25.77 2.04
CA ASP A 554 3.73 27.21 2.17
C ASP A 554 5.22 27.56 1.99
#